data_AF-A0A1J8PFJ7-F1
#
_entry.id   AF-A0A1J8PFJ7-F1
#
_cell.length_a   1.000
_cell.length_b   1.000
_cell.length_c   1.000
_cell.angle_alpha   90.00
_cell.angle_beta   90.00
_cell.angle_gamma   90.00
#
_symmetry.space_group_name_H-M   'P 1'
#
loop_
_entity.id
_entity.type
_entity.pdbx_description
1 polymer ?
#
loop_
_entity_poly.entity_id
_entity_poly.type
_entity_poly.pdbx_seq_one_letter_code
_entity_poly.pdbx_strand_id
1 'polypeptide(L)'
;MDSGKEIARVVCEKALEGDMQAANIVLSRLQPPLRSRAERVNFQLDSDAPLTQQARQVLEAVSTGDIDPETGKLLIDSISAFAKLREQDELATRLELIEMTLNRAHDIQPPLLPVGVPK
;
A
#
# COMPACT_ATOMS: atom_id res chain seq x y z
N MET A 1 -39.44 0.13 0.43
CA MET A 1 -38.57 0.94 -0.45
C MET A 1 -39.05 2.40 -0.56
N ASP A 2 -40.24 2.78 -0.07
CA ASP A 2 -40.78 4.14 -0.23
C ASP A 2 -40.30 5.20 0.77
N SER A 3 -39.83 4.79 1.95
CA SER A 3 -39.37 5.73 2.99
C SER A 3 -38.22 6.63 2.51
N GLY A 4 -37.41 6.16 1.57
CA GLY A 4 -36.32 6.97 0.99
C GLY A 4 -36.81 8.15 0.15
N LYS A 5 -37.93 8.01 -0.57
CA LYS A 5 -38.50 9.09 -1.39
C LYS A 5 -39.13 10.16 -0.51
N GLU A 6 -39.80 9.75 0.55
CA GLU A 6 -40.38 10.67 1.55
C GLU A 6 -39.30 11.48 2.26
N ILE A 7 -38.21 10.83 2.71
CA ILE A 7 -37.09 11.52 3.33
C ILE A 7 -36.45 12.53 2.36
N ALA A 8 -36.22 12.12 1.11
CA ALA A 8 -35.65 13.02 0.09
C ALA A 8 -36.53 14.26 -0.14
N ARG A 9 -37.87 14.08 -0.19
CA ARG A 9 -38.80 15.19 -0.36
C ARG A 9 -38.73 16.18 0.81
N VAL A 10 -38.75 15.69 2.04
CA VAL A 10 -38.65 16.54 3.24
C VAL A 10 -37.32 17.32 3.28
N VAL A 11 -36.22 16.68 2.89
CA VAL A 11 -34.91 17.33 2.82
C VAL A 11 -34.89 18.42 1.74
N CYS A 12 -35.53 18.20 0.59
CA CYS A 12 -35.66 19.22 -0.46
C CYS A 12 -36.53 20.41 -0.02
N GLU A 13 -37.66 20.17 0.65
CA GLU A 13 -38.52 21.23 1.19
C GLU A 13 -37.74 22.11 2.18
N LYS A 14 -37.03 21.51 3.13
CA LYS A 14 -36.18 22.25 4.08
C LYS A 14 -35.05 23.03 3.42
N ALA A 15 -34.44 22.47 2.37
CA ALA A 15 -33.40 23.16 1.61
C ALA A 15 -33.95 24.43 0.93
N LEU A 16 -35.18 24.39 0.41
CA LEU A 16 -35.85 25.54 -0.19
C LEU A 16 -36.28 26.59 0.84
N GLU A 17 -36.56 26.18 2.07
CA GLU A 17 -36.86 27.06 3.21
C GLU A 17 -35.62 27.77 3.79
N GLY A 18 -34.42 27.46 3.30
CA GLY A 18 -33.16 28.11 3.71
C GLY A 18 -32.34 27.36 4.75
N ASP A 19 -32.66 26.09 5.03
CA ASP A 19 -31.80 25.22 5.83
C ASP A 19 -30.50 24.90 5.05
N MET A 20 -29.41 25.57 5.44
CA MET A 20 -28.11 25.42 4.78
C MET A 20 -27.53 24.00 4.88
N GLN A 21 -27.88 23.22 5.91
CA GLN A 21 -27.45 21.82 6.00
C GLN A 21 -28.22 20.96 4.99
N ALA A 22 -29.54 21.12 4.90
CA ALA A 22 -30.35 20.43 3.91
C ALA A 22 -29.95 20.81 2.48
N ALA A 23 -29.68 22.10 2.24
CA ALA A 23 -29.18 22.60 0.97
C ALA A 23 -27.84 21.96 0.60
N ASN A 24 -26.89 21.87 1.54
CA ASN A 24 -25.60 21.22 1.28
C ASN A 24 -25.77 19.73 0.93
N ILE A 25 -26.66 19.01 1.63
CA ILE A 25 -26.96 17.60 1.31
C ILE A 25 -27.51 17.48 -0.12
N VAL A 26 -28.49 18.29 -0.50
CA VAL A 26 -29.09 18.28 -1.84
C VAL A 26 -28.05 18.68 -2.91
N LEU A 27 -27.29 19.75 -2.68
CA LEU A 27 -26.25 20.23 -3.59
C LEU A 27 -25.14 19.21 -3.78
N SER A 28 -24.73 18.49 -2.73
CA SER A 28 -23.72 17.43 -2.84
C SER A 28 -24.15 16.24 -3.73
N ARG A 29 -25.46 16.10 -3.99
CA ARG A 29 -26.03 15.10 -4.90
C ARG A 29 -26.26 15.65 -6.31
N LEU A 30 -26.69 16.90 -6.44
CA LEU A 30 -26.92 17.57 -7.73
C LEU A 30 -25.60 17.97 -8.42
N GLN A 31 -24.64 18.44 -7.63
CA GLN A 31 -23.32 18.85 -8.06
C GLN A 31 -22.31 18.22 -7.10
N PRO A 32 -22.00 16.92 -7.28
CA PRO A 32 -21.01 16.25 -6.45
C PRO A 32 -19.74 17.10 -6.41
N PRO A 33 -19.16 17.34 -5.23
CA PRO A 33 -17.89 18.06 -5.15
C PRO A 33 -16.93 17.36 -6.10
N LEU A 34 -16.32 18.14 -6.99
CA LEU A 34 -15.27 17.67 -7.88
C LEU A 34 -14.21 17.08 -6.96
N ARG A 35 -14.23 15.75 -6.80
CA ARG A 35 -13.06 15.07 -6.26
C ARG A 35 -11.99 15.37 -7.27
N SER A 36 -10.87 15.93 -6.82
CA SER A 36 -9.64 15.94 -7.59
C SER A 36 -9.36 14.49 -7.97
N ARG A 37 -9.84 14.10 -9.15
CA ARG A 37 -9.30 12.92 -9.80
C ARG A 37 -7.89 13.34 -10.12
N ALA A 38 -6.91 12.74 -9.45
CA ALA A 38 -5.53 12.83 -9.88
C ALA A 38 -5.56 12.62 -11.40
N GLU A 39 -5.08 13.63 -12.13
CA GLU A 39 -5.03 13.59 -13.58
C GLU A 39 -4.30 12.31 -13.98
N ARG A 40 -4.68 11.67 -15.10
CA ARG A 40 -4.03 10.42 -15.49
C ARG A 40 -2.56 10.71 -15.79
N VAL A 41 -1.71 10.37 -14.83
CA VAL A 41 -0.27 10.52 -14.93
C VAL A 41 0.25 9.50 -15.93
N ASN A 42 0.89 9.97 -17.00
CA ASN A 42 1.58 9.11 -17.97
C ASN A 42 3.08 9.36 -17.82
N PHE A 43 3.78 8.40 -17.23
CA PHE A 43 5.24 8.43 -17.16
C PHE A 43 5.80 7.05 -17.50
N GLN A 44 7.03 7.02 -17.99
CA GLN A 44 7.71 5.78 -18.33
C GLN A 44 8.28 5.15 -17.06
N LEU A 45 7.84 3.94 -16.72
CA LEU A 45 8.43 3.12 -15.67
C LEU A 45 8.89 1.80 -16.27
N ASP A 46 10.15 1.44 -16.05
CA ASP A 46 10.67 0.13 -16.38
C ASP A 46 10.53 -0.79 -15.16
N SER A 47 9.53 -1.67 -15.18
CA SER A 47 9.24 -2.57 -14.07
C SER A 47 10.28 -3.67 -13.87
N ASP A 48 11.11 -3.93 -14.87
CA ASP A 48 12.15 -4.97 -14.81
C ASP A 48 13.48 -4.40 -14.29
N ALA A 49 13.61 -3.08 -14.22
CA ALA A 49 14.78 -2.41 -13.66
C ALA A 49 14.90 -2.62 -12.13
N PRO A 50 16.10 -2.50 -11.55
CA PRO A 50 16.29 -2.52 -10.10
C PRO A 50 15.41 -1.49 -9.39
N LEU A 51 14.94 -1.79 -8.17
CA LEU A 51 14.02 -0.92 -7.41
C LEU A 51 14.56 0.50 -7.20
N THR A 52 15.88 0.65 -7.03
CA THR A 52 16.54 1.96 -6.95
C THR A 52 16.44 2.75 -8.25
N GLN A 53 16.50 2.08 -9.40
CA GLN A 53 16.35 2.69 -10.71
C GLN A 53 14.89 3.07 -10.97
N GLN A 54 13.94 2.22 -10.56
CA GLN A 54 12.50 2.56 -10.59
C GLN A 54 12.19 3.81 -9.77
N ALA A 55 12.72 3.90 -8.54
CA ALA A 55 12.55 5.10 -7.70
C ALA A 55 13.16 6.36 -8.33
N ARG A 56 14.29 6.22 -9.04
CA ARG A 56 14.90 7.32 -9.80
C ARG A 56 14.02 7.78 -10.95
N GLN A 57 13.41 6.86 -11.70
CA GLN A 57 12.49 7.18 -12.79
C GLN A 57 11.26 7.96 -12.28
N VAL A 58 10.74 7.59 -11.11
CA VAL A 58 9.66 8.35 -10.46
C VAL A 58 10.13 9.76 -10.08
N LEU A 59 11.31 9.90 -9.48
CA LEU A 59 11.86 11.22 -9.12
C LEU A 59 12.13 12.10 -10.35
N GLU A 60 12.55 11.52 -11.46
CA GLU A 60 12.74 12.22 -12.73
C GLU A 60 11.41 12.70 -13.29
N ALA A 61 10.38 11.84 -13.30
CA ALA A 61 9.05 12.22 -13.77
C ALA A 61 8.39 13.30 -12.88
N VAL A 62 8.73 13.35 -11.59
CA VAL A 62 8.32 14.46 -10.70
C VAL A 62 9.08 15.75 -11.03
N SER A 63 10.38 15.66 -11.37
CA SER A 63 11.19 16.85 -11.66
C SER A 63 10.89 17.47 -13.03
N THR A 64 10.45 16.66 -14.00
CA THR A 64 9.99 17.13 -15.32
C THR A 64 8.56 17.68 -15.28
N GLY A 65 7.81 17.41 -14.21
CA GLY A 65 6.43 17.85 -14.04
C GLY A 65 5.39 16.92 -14.68
N ASP A 66 5.80 15.72 -15.09
CA ASP A 66 4.89 14.69 -15.62
C ASP A 66 4.01 14.10 -14.49
N ILE A 67 4.54 14.08 -13.26
CA ILE A 67 3.85 13.64 -12.04
C ILE A 67 3.87 14.75 -11.00
N ASP A 68 2.78 14.93 -10.27
CA ASP A 68 2.77 15.82 -9.11
C ASP A 68 3.58 15.22 -7.92
N PRO A 69 4.12 16.06 -7.02
CA PRO A 69 4.93 15.58 -5.90
C PRO A 69 4.20 14.64 -4.93
N GLU A 70 2.87 14.75 -4.80
CA GLU A 70 2.07 13.92 -3.91
C GLU A 70 1.96 12.49 -4.47
N THR A 71 1.62 12.36 -5.75
CA THR A 71 1.63 11.08 -6.47
C THR A 71 3.04 10.47 -6.52
N GLY A 72 4.06 11.29 -6.77
CA GLY A 72 5.46 10.83 -6.75
C GLY A 72 5.88 10.22 -5.42
N LYS A 73 5.51 10.86 -4.30
CA LYS A 73 5.75 10.32 -2.96
C LYS A 73 5.03 8.98 -2.75
N LEU A 74 3.76 8.88 -3.13
CA LEU A 74 2.97 7.66 -3.01
C LEU A 74 3.61 6.48 -3.78
N LEU A 75 4.13 6.75 -4.97
CA LEU A 75 4.82 5.74 -5.79
C LEU A 75 6.12 5.27 -5.13
N ILE A 76 6.94 6.20 -4.62
CA ILE A 76 8.19 5.86 -3.91
C ILE A 76 7.92 5.06 -2.64
N ASP A 77 6.89 5.42 -1.88
CA ASP A 77 6.46 4.67 -0.70
C ASP A 77 6.05 3.24 -1.07
N SER A 78 5.35 3.08 -2.20
CA SER A 78 4.95 1.77 -2.73
C SER A 78 6.16 0.92 -3.15
N ILE A 79 7.14 1.50 -3.85
CA ILE A 79 8.40 0.83 -4.21
C ILE A 79 9.16 0.40 -2.94
N SER A 80 9.19 1.27 -1.93
CA SER A 80 9.87 0.98 -0.65
C SER A 80 9.20 -0.15 0.13
N ALA A 81 7.87 -0.23 0.10
CA ALA A 81 7.13 -1.33 0.69
C ALA A 81 7.44 -2.66 -0.03
N PHE A 82 7.50 -2.64 -1.36
CA PHE A 82 7.87 -3.82 -2.15
C PHE A 82 9.32 -4.27 -1.90
N ALA A 83 10.26 -3.33 -1.76
CA ALA A 83 11.65 -3.64 -1.41
C ALA A 83 11.76 -4.40 -0.08
N LYS A 84 10.99 -3.97 0.93
CA LYS A 84 10.95 -4.64 2.24
C LYS A 84 10.39 -6.05 2.14
N LEU A 85 9.34 -6.27 1.35
CA LEU A 85 8.80 -7.61 1.12
C LEU A 85 9.84 -8.54 0.49
N ARG A 86 10.53 -8.06 -0.55
CA ARG A 86 11.63 -8.81 -1.17
C ARG A 86 12.75 -9.15 -0.19
N GLU A 87 13.14 -8.20 0.64
CA GLU A 87 14.16 -8.43 1.68
C GLU A 87 13.70 -9.51 2.67
N GLN A 88 12.42 -9.49 3.07
CA GLN A 88 11.84 -10.51 3.95
C GLN A 88 11.87 -11.90 3.31
N ASP A 89 11.52 -12.02 2.03
CA ASP A 89 11.55 -13.29 1.30
C ASP A 89 12.99 -13.83 1.18
N GLU A 90 13.96 -12.96 0.87
CA GLU A 90 15.38 -13.32 0.78
C GLU A 90 15.94 -13.77 2.14
N LEU A 91 15.55 -13.10 3.23
CA LEU A 91 15.91 -13.49 4.58
C LEU A 91 15.28 -14.82 5.00
N ALA A 92 13.99 -15.02 4.70
CA ALA A 92 13.29 -16.28 4.97
C ALA A 92 13.96 -17.46 4.27
N THR A 93 14.30 -17.29 2.98
CA THR A 93 15.01 -18.31 2.19
C THR A 93 16.37 -18.65 2.80
N ARG A 94 17.14 -17.64 3.22
CA ARG A 94 18.44 -17.85 3.85
C ARG A 94 18.32 -18.54 5.21
N LEU A 95 17.27 -18.21 5.98
CA LEU A 95 17.00 -18.84 7.27
C LEU A 95 16.68 -20.32 7.10
N GLU A 96 15.80 -20.67 6.16
CA GLU A 96 15.49 -22.07 5.84
C GLU A 96 16.74 -22.88 5.47
N LEU A 97 17.61 -22.33 4.62
CA LEU A 97 18.86 -23.00 4.24
C LEU A 97 19.79 -23.25 5.44
N ILE A 98 19.87 -22.30 6.36
CA ILE A 98 20.66 -22.43 7.58
C ILE A 98 20.06 -23.51 8.49
N GLU A 99 18.74 -23.49 8.70
CA GLU A 99 18.03 -24.48 9.52
C GLU A 99 18.19 -25.90 8.96
N MET A 100 18.08 -26.07 7.64
CA MET A 100 18.33 -27.35 6.96
C MET A 100 19.77 -27.83 7.17
N THR A 101 20.74 -26.92 7.10
CA THR A 101 22.17 -27.26 7.27
C THR A 101 22.47 -27.65 8.72
N LEU A 102 21.89 -26.93 9.70
CA LEU A 102 22.04 -27.22 11.11
C LEU A 102 21.38 -28.54 11.51
N ASN A 103 20.16 -28.81 11.03
CA ASN A 103 19.48 -30.09 11.29
C ASN A 103 20.29 -31.26 10.71
N ARG A 104 20.83 -31.11 9.51
CA ARG A 104 21.73 -32.11 8.92
C ARG A 104 22.99 -32.32 9.76
N ALA A 105 23.57 -31.26 10.34
CA ALA A 105 24.75 -31.38 11.19
C ALA A 105 24.42 -32.04 12.56
N HIS A 106 23.22 -31.83 13.09
CA HIS A 106 22.74 -32.50 14.30
C HIS A 106 22.55 -34.02 14.08
N ASP A 107 21.98 -34.43 12.95
CA ASP A 107 21.77 -35.84 12.61
C ASP A 107 23.08 -36.63 12.40
N ILE A 108 24.21 -35.95 12.18
CA ILE A 108 25.53 -36.58 11.98
C ILE A 108 26.33 -36.67 13.30
N GLN A 109 25.89 -36.04 14.40
CA GLN A 109 26.53 -36.25 15.70
C GLN A 109 26.12 -37.61 16.27
N PRO A 110 27.06 -38.59 16.42
CA PRO A 110 26.75 -39.82 17.15
C PRO A 110 26.33 -39.45 18.59
N PRO A 111 25.50 -40.28 19.24
CA PRO A 111 25.03 -40.00 20.60
C PRO A 111 26.23 -39.68 21.47
N LEU A 112 26.20 -38.50 22.11
CA LEU A 112 27.23 -38.09 23.06
C LEU A 112 27.40 -39.26 24.03
N LEU A 113 28.57 -39.93 23.97
CA LEU A 113 28.91 -40.99 24.91
C LEU A 113 28.67 -40.42 26.32
N PRO A 114 27.97 -41.17 27.20
CA PRO A 114 27.64 -40.66 28.51
C PRO A 114 28.94 -40.24 29.18
N VAL A 115 29.06 -38.93 29.45
CA VAL A 115 30.18 -38.37 30.20
C VAL A 115 30.11 -39.05 31.57
N GLY A 116 30.98 -40.04 31.77
CA GLY A 116 31.09 -40.75 33.02
C GLY A 116 31.37 -39.73 34.12
N VAL A 117 30.39 -39.54 35.01
CA VAL A 117 30.55 -38.70 36.18
C VAL A 117 31.62 -39.37 37.05
N PRO A 118 32.78 -38.74 37.30
CA PRO A 118 33.78 -39.33 38.18
C PRO A 118 33.21 -39.41 39.61
N LYS A 119 33.43 -40.57 40.23
CA LYS A 119 32.95 -40.97 41.55
C LYS A 119 33.58 -40.17 42.68
#